data_AF-A0A954FDM8-F1
#
_entry.id   AF-A0A954FDM8-F1
#
_cell.length_a   1.000
_cell.length_b   1.000
_cell.length_c   1.000
_cell.angle_alpha   90.00
_cell.angle_beta   90.00
_cell.angle_gamma   90.00
#
_symmetry.space_group_name_H-M   'P 1'
#
loop_
_entity.id
_entity.type
_entity.pdbx_description
1 polymer ?
#
loop_
_entity_poly.entity_id
_entity_poly.type
_entity_poly.pdbx_seq_one_letter_code
_entity_poly.pdbx_strand_id
1 'polypeptide(L)' 'MTAPHSSFLKISPQISVLPLIHGSGDFAIEVRRVMLNNEFDCLAVPLPPSFQENVERAITFLPSITAVV' A
#
# COMPACT_ATOMS: atom_id res chain seq x y z
N MET A 1 -13.03 2.31 -19.51
CA MET A 1 -12.89 0.86 -19.72
C MET A 1 -11.94 0.34 -18.65
N THR A 2 -12.46 -0.05 -17.48
CA THR A 2 -11.66 -0.64 -16.41
C THR A 2 -11.25 -2.04 -16.85
N ALA A 3 -9.96 -2.31 -16.97
CA ALA A 3 -9.48 -3.68 -17.11
C ALA A 3 -10.08 -4.51 -15.96
N PRO A 4 -10.56 -5.73 -16.20
CA PRO A 4 -11.06 -6.57 -15.14
C PRO A 4 -9.86 -6.90 -14.25
N HIS A 5 -9.70 -6.19 -13.15
CA HIS A 5 -8.80 -6.64 -12.10
C HIS A 5 -9.32 -8.00 -11.68
N SER A 6 -8.55 -9.04 -12.02
CA SER A 6 -8.86 -10.41 -11.65
C SER A 6 -9.21 -10.44 -10.16
N SER A 7 -10.35 -11.05 -9.81
CA SER A 7 -10.77 -11.23 -8.41
C SER A 7 -9.69 -11.94 -7.57
N PHE A 8 -8.77 -12.62 -8.24
CA PHE A 8 -7.57 -13.22 -7.66
C PHE A 8 -6.72 -12.24 -6.84
N LEU A 9 -6.63 -10.97 -7.24
CA LEU A 9 -5.80 -9.94 -6.58
C LEU A 9 -6.59 -9.08 -5.57
N LYS A 10 -7.72 -9.58 -5.07
CA LYS A 10 -8.57 -8.89 -4.10
C LYS A 10 -8.66 -9.71 -2.82
N ILE A 11 -8.41 -9.07 -1.67
CA ILE A 11 -8.69 -9.66 -0.35
C ILE A 11 -10.15 -9.40 0.04
N SER A 12 -10.68 -8.24 -0.34
CA SER A 12 -12.07 -7.83 -0.12
C SER A 12 -12.51 -6.85 -1.23
N PRO A 13 -13.78 -6.40 -1.27
CA PRO A 13 -14.20 -5.39 -2.24
C PRO A 13 -13.37 -4.10 -2.19
N GLN A 14 -12.93 -3.69 -1.00
CA GLN A 14 -12.16 -2.46 -0.75
C GLN A 14 -10.64 -2.67 -0.72
N ILE A 15 -10.15 -3.91 -0.69
CA ILE A 15 -8.72 -4.20 -0.54
C ILE A 15 -8.18 -4.92 -1.79
N SER A 16 -7.38 -4.19 -2.56
CA SER A 16 -6.59 -4.72 -3.68
C SER A 16 -5.18 -5.06 -3.25
N VAL A 17 -4.61 -6.12 -3.81
CA VAL A 17 -3.21 -6.50 -3.62
C VAL A 17 -2.50 -6.46 -4.94
N LEU A 18 -1.32 -5.85 -4.98
CA LEU A 18 -0.44 -5.93 -6.13
C LEU A 18 0.81 -6.71 -5.72
N PRO A 19 1.21 -7.72 -6.50
CA PRO A 19 2.47 -8.37 -6.25
C PRO A 19 3.60 -7.36 -6.48
N LEU A 20 4.66 -7.45 -5.68
CA LEU A 20 5.83 -6.58 -5.78
C LEU A 20 7.09 -7.42 -5.62
N ILE A 21 8.05 -7.24 -6.53
CA ILE A 21 9.38 -7.82 -6.42
C ILE A 21 10.37 -6.67 -6.32
N HIS A 22 11.10 -6.59 -5.21
CA HIS A 22 12.12 -5.57 -5.03
C HIS A 22 13.18 -5.67 -6.13
N GLY A 23 13.53 -4.53 -6.72
CA GLY A 23 14.50 -4.46 -7.83
C GLY A 23 13.93 -4.79 -9.22
N SER A 24 12.65 -5.17 -9.33
CA SER A 24 12.02 -5.44 -10.64
C SER A 24 11.37 -4.19 -11.24
N GLY A 25 11.86 -3.76 -12.40
CA GLY A 25 11.32 -2.62 -13.14
C GLY A 25 9.90 -2.86 -13.67
N ASP A 26 9.61 -4.06 -14.18
CA ASP A 26 8.30 -4.40 -14.72
C ASP A 26 7.20 -4.29 -13.66
N PHE A 27 7.49 -4.81 -12.45
CA PHE A 27 6.58 -4.69 -11.32
C PHE A 27 6.42 -3.24 -10.86
N ALA A 28 7.50 -2.44 -10.86
CA ALA A 28 7.42 -1.02 -10.51
C ALA A 28 6.54 -0.23 -11.50
N ILE A 29 6.68 -0.49 -12.80
CA ILE A 29 5.86 0.16 -13.84
C ILE A 29 4.39 -0.22 -13.69
N GLU A 30 4.09 -1.50 -13.45
CA GLU A 30 2.71 -1.97 -13.31
C GLU A 30 2.06 -1.40 -12.03
N VAL A 31 2.75 -1.41 -10.89
CA VAL A 31 2.24 -0.77 -9.65
C VAL A 31 1.95 0.71 -9.88
N ARG A 32 2.89 1.44 -10.51
CA ARG A 32 2.68 2.86 -10.87
C ARG A 32 1.46 3.03 -11.77
N ARG A 33 1.29 2.18 -12.79
CA ARG A 33 0.15 2.24 -13.70
C ARG A 33 -1.18 2.02 -12.96
N VAL A 34 -1.25 1.06 -12.05
CA VAL A 34 -2.47 0.81 -11.26
C VAL A 34 -2.76 1.99 -10.34
N MET A 35 -1.75 2.50 -9.62
CA MET A 35 -1.94 3.63 -8.70
C MET A 35 -2.34 4.93 -9.40
N LEU A 36 -1.87 5.19 -10.62
CA LEU A 36 -2.24 6.40 -11.36
C LEU A 36 -3.59 6.32 -12.07
N ASN A 37 -4.12 5.12 -12.31
CA ASN A 37 -5.39 4.90 -13.01
C ASN A 37 -6.58 4.68 -12.07
N ASN A 38 -6.36 4.63 -10.76
CA ASN A 38 -7.38 4.39 -9.75
C ASN A 38 -7.20 5.34 -8.57
N GLU A 39 -8.28 5.62 -7.84
CA GLU A 39 -8.24 6.38 -6.60
C GLU A 39 -8.16 5.42 -5.41
N PHE A 40 -7.23 5.69 -4.49
CA PHE A 40 -7.03 4.91 -3.27
C PHE A 40 -6.93 5.87 -2.08
N ASP A 41 -7.67 5.58 -1.02
CA ASP A 41 -7.63 6.37 0.21
C ASP A 41 -6.40 6.07 1.07
N CYS A 42 -5.76 4.90 0.86
CA CYS A 42 -4.64 4.43 1.67
C CYS A 42 -3.73 3.47 0.88
N LEU A 43 -2.43 3.52 1.18
CA LEU A 43 -1.42 2.58 0.70
C LEU A 43 -0.79 1.88 1.91
N ALA A 44 -0.89 0.55 1.96
CA ALA A 44 -0.15 -0.26 2.91
C ALA A 44 1.14 -0.78 2.28
N VAL A 45 2.27 -0.51 2.92
CA VAL A 45 3.58 -1.06 2.56
C VAL A 45 4.19 -1.80 3.76
N PRO A 46 4.91 -2.91 3.55
CA PRO A 46 5.64 -3.55 4.64
C PRO A 46 6.74 -2.59 5.12
N LEU A 47 6.74 -2.29 6.43
CA LEU A 47 7.78 -1.52 7.08
C LEU A 47 8.82 -2.46 7.73
N PRO A 48 10.10 -2.05 7.82
CA PRO A 48 11.08 -2.81 8.59
C PRO A 48 10.65 -2.95 10.06
N PRO A 49 10.99 -4.05 10.75
CA PRO A 49 10.59 -4.28 12.15
C PRO A 49 10.98 -3.14 13.12
N SER A 50 12.06 -2.41 12.83
CA SER A 50 12.52 -1.26 13.62
C SER A 50 11.51 -0.11 13.70
N PHE A 51 10.53 -0.05 12.78
CA PHE A 51 9.51 0.99 12.77
C PHE A 51 8.31 0.64 13.66
N GLN A 52 8.11 -0.64 14.02
CA GLN A 52 6.88 -1.12 14.63
C GLN A 52 6.52 -0.39 15.93
N GLU A 53 7.41 -0.39 16.92
CA GLU A 53 7.12 0.19 18.24
C GLU A 53 6.79 1.69 18.15
N ASN A 54 7.53 2.43 17.32
CA ASN A 54 7.31 3.86 17.13
C ASN A 54 5.99 4.15 16.39
N VAL A 55 5.64 3.34 15.38
CA VAL A 55 4.37 3.47 14.65
C VAL A 55 3.19 3.10 15.55
N GLU A 56 3.29 2.03 16.34
CA GLU A 56 2.25 1.63 17.30
C GLU A 56 2.03 2.72 18.37
N ARG A 57 3.12 3.31 18.88
CA ARG A 57 3.04 4.44 19.82
C ARG A 57 2.38 5.66 19.17
N ALA A 58 2.74 5.97 17.92
CA ALA A 58 2.19 7.09 17.15
C ALA A 58 0.65 7.05 17.03
N ILE A 59 0.07 5.85 16.89
CA ILE A 59 -1.39 5.66 16.82
C ILE A 59 -2.11 6.22 18.07
N THR A 60 -1.47 6.14 19.24
CA THR A 60 -2.06 6.63 20.50
C THR A 60 -2.18 8.16 20.56
N PHE A 61 -1.50 8.89 19.68
CA PHE A 61 -1.53 10.35 19.60
C PHE A 61 -2.58 10.89 18.63
N LEU A 62 -3.31 10.03 17.92
CA LEU A 62 -4.39 10.47 17.02
C LEU A 62 -5.41 11.36 17.77
N PRO A 63 -5.88 12.46 17.13
CA PRO A 63 -5.73 12.82 15.72
C PRO A 63 -4.48 13.65 15.39
N SER A 64 -3.52 13.80 16.31
CA SER A 64 -2.31 14.58 16.08
C SER A 64 -1.42 13.91 15.02
N ILE A 65 -0.84 14.71 14.12
CA ILE A 65 0.11 14.21 13.11
C ILE A 65 1.43 13.85 13.80
N THR A 66 1.92 12.64 13.51
CA THR A 66 3.21 12.11 13.98
C THR A 66 4.03 11.61 12.81
N ALA A 67 5.37 11.70 12.89
CA ALA A 67 6.28 11.15 11.89
C ALA A 67 7.32 10.24 12.57
N VAL A 68 7.50 9.04 12.02
CA VAL A 68 8.60 8.11 12.36
C VAL A 68 9.57 8.14 11.19
N VAL A 69 10.81 8.54 11.43
CA VAL A 69 11.84 8.78 10.39
C VAL A 69 13.00 7.83 10.58
#